data_AF-B8DUN3-F1
#
_entry.id   AF-B8DUN3-F1
#
_cell.length_a   1.000
_cell.length_b   1.000
_cell.length_c   1.000
_cell.angle_alpha   90.00
_cell.angle_beta   90.00
_cell.angle_gamma   90.00
#
_symmetry.space_group_name_H-M   'P 1'
#
loop_
_entity.id
_entity.type
_entity.pdbx_description
1 polymer ?
#
loop_
_entity_poly.entity_id
_entity_poly.type
_entity_poly.pdbx_seq_one_letter_code
_entity_poly.pdbx_strand_id
1 'polypeptide(L)'
;MLAERTYAKDHPDDPKAATSRSGWWWTHLPLRRAYFRLERLFNDGTLFCLFDPTLSAHSPVPRDSDRLEGGLNAALKRMLVNHRGLPEAHMRRACEWHCYMHSAKPDPAHILKQHDQNTKTGTNHDNNDEPMSQPTLGTGIDWNEFHTATRYPDTTD
;
A
#
# COMPACT_ATOMS: atom_id res chain seq x y z
N MET A 1 -19.15 21.49 -31.63
CA MET A 1 -18.89 20.03 -31.52
C MET A 1 -19.68 19.38 -30.38
N LEU A 2 -19.47 19.72 -29.09
CA LEU A 2 -20.18 19.06 -27.97
C LEU A 2 -21.70 19.28 -27.90
N ALA A 3 -22.20 20.34 -28.53
CA ALA A 3 -23.63 20.68 -28.61
C ALA A 3 -24.33 20.12 -29.87
N GLU A 4 -23.62 19.36 -30.70
CA GLU A 4 -24.19 18.77 -31.91
C GLU A 4 -25.16 17.64 -31.59
N ARG A 5 -26.25 17.60 -32.34
CA ARG A 5 -27.36 16.67 -32.14
C ARG A 5 -27.59 15.87 -33.41
N THR A 6 -27.75 14.56 -33.22
CA THR A 6 -28.20 13.64 -34.26
C THR A 6 -29.68 13.39 -34.04
N TYR A 7 -30.49 13.53 -35.08
CA TYR A 7 -31.94 13.37 -35.01
C TYR A 7 -32.35 11.98 -35.49
N ALA A 8 -33.35 11.39 -34.82
CA ALA A 8 -33.87 10.07 -35.12
C ALA A 8 -34.46 9.96 -36.53
N LYS A 9 -35.08 11.05 -37.01
CA LYS A 9 -35.66 11.13 -38.37
C LYS A 9 -34.64 10.93 -39.49
N ASP A 10 -33.39 11.33 -39.26
CA ASP A 10 -32.32 11.30 -40.26
C ASP A 10 -31.56 9.95 -40.23
N HIS A 11 -31.74 9.17 -39.15
CA HIS A 11 -31.10 7.88 -38.92
C HIS A 11 -32.10 6.87 -38.32
N PRO A 12 -33.14 6.46 -39.06
CA PRO A 12 -34.20 5.59 -38.53
C PRO A 12 -33.70 4.19 -38.15
N ASP A 13 -32.61 3.73 -38.79
CA ASP A 13 -32.03 2.40 -38.55
C ASP A 13 -31.10 2.34 -37.33
N ASP A 14 -30.76 3.47 -36.71
CA ASP A 14 -29.93 3.50 -35.51
C ASP A 14 -30.77 3.02 -34.30
N PRO A 15 -30.32 2.04 -33.49
CA PRO A 15 -31.05 1.60 -32.30
C PRO A 15 -31.36 2.73 -31.30
N LYS A 16 -30.61 3.85 -31.34
CA LYS A 16 -30.89 5.04 -30.54
C LYS A 16 -32.12 5.82 -31.02
N ALA A 17 -32.48 5.71 -32.29
CA ALA A 17 -33.71 6.30 -32.83
C ALA A 17 -34.95 5.68 -32.19
N ALA A 18 -34.94 4.36 -32.00
CA ALA A 18 -36.03 3.63 -31.36
C ALA A 18 -36.15 3.91 -29.83
N THR A 19 -35.05 4.28 -29.17
CA THR A 19 -35.01 4.44 -27.71
C THR A 19 -35.04 5.90 -27.24
N SER A 20 -34.81 6.87 -28.13
CA SER A 20 -34.81 8.28 -27.78
C SER A 20 -36.24 8.84 -27.64
N ARG A 21 -36.62 9.20 -26.41
CA ARG A 21 -37.90 9.88 -26.13
C ARG A 21 -37.99 11.29 -26.72
N SER A 22 -36.87 11.94 -26.97
CA SER A 22 -36.82 13.32 -27.47
C SER A 22 -36.69 13.39 -29.00
N GLY A 23 -36.59 12.25 -29.69
CA GLY A 23 -36.41 12.19 -31.15
C GLY A 23 -35.01 12.63 -31.62
N TRP A 24 -34.06 12.79 -30.71
CA TRP A 24 -32.66 13.13 -31.01
C TRP A 24 -31.74 12.66 -29.87
N TRP A 25 -30.44 12.59 -30.13
CA TRP A 25 -29.41 12.34 -29.12
C TRP A 25 -28.18 13.21 -29.40
N TRP A 26 -27.31 13.36 -28.39
CA TRP A 26 -26.03 14.03 -28.56
C TRP A 26 -25.13 13.19 -29.47
N THR A 27 -24.67 13.77 -30.57
CA THR A 27 -23.81 13.10 -31.56
C THR A 27 -22.54 12.58 -30.88
N HIS A 28 -21.92 13.41 -30.05
CA HIS A 28 -20.71 13.09 -29.30
C HIS A 28 -20.99 12.76 -27.83
N LEU A 29 -22.00 11.93 -27.55
CA LEU A 29 -22.42 11.62 -26.17
C LEU A 29 -21.26 11.14 -25.26
N PRO A 30 -20.38 10.20 -25.67
CA PRO A 30 -19.27 9.77 -24.82
C PRO A 30 -18.29 10.90 -24.51
N LEU A 31 -17.93 11.70 -25.51
CA LEU A 31 -17.03 12.84 -25.35
C LEU A 31 -17.64 13.92 -24.45
N ARG A 32 -18.94 14.21 -24.62
CA ARG A 32 -19.68 15.14 -23.77
C ARG A 32 -19.68 14.70 -22.31
N ARG A 33 -19.93 13.42 -22.06
CA ARG A 33 -19.86 12.84 -20.70
C ARG A 33 -18.46 12.96 -20.11
N ALA A 34 -17.43 12.63 -20.87
CA ALA A 34 -16.04 12.76 -20.44
C ALA A 34 -15.69 14.22 -20.11
N TYR A 35 -16.03 15.15 -21.00
CA TYR A 35 -15.79 16.58 -20.80
C TYR A 35 -16.44 17.10 -19.52
N PHE A 36 -17.75 16.89 -19.34
CA PHE A 36 -18.45 17.37 -18.14
C PHE A 36 -17.97 16.66 -16.85
N ARG A 37 -17.48 15.42 -16.95
CA ARG A 37 -16.86 14.74 -15.82
C ARG A 37 -15.54 15.42 -15.43
N LEU A 38 -14.70 15.74 -16.40
CA LEU A 38 -13.43 16.45 -16.15
C LEU A 38 -13.69 17.87 -15.63
N GLU A 39 -14.62 18.61 -16.23
CA GLU A 39 -15.01 19.95 -15.79
C GLU A 39 -15.52 19.94 -14.34
N ARG A 40 -16.38 18.97 -13.98
CA ARG A 40 -16.81 18.79 -12.60
C ARG A 40 -15.63 18.52 -11.67
N LEU A 41 -14.75 17.57 -12.00
CA LEU A 41 -13.61 17.23 -11.14
C LEU A 41 -12.63 18.41 -10.98
N PHE A 42 -12.48 19.23 -12.01
CA PHE A 42 -11.73 20.48 -11.97
C PHE A 42 -12.37 21.49 -11.03
N ASN A 43 -13.68 21.73 -11.17
CA ASN A 43 -14.42 22.64 -10.30
C ASN A 43 -14.49 22.16 -8.84
N ASP A 44 -14.56 20.84 -8.63
CA ASP A 44 -14.51 20.20 -7.31
C ASP A 44 -13.09 20.25 -6.70
N GLY A 45 -12.10 20.81 -7.42
CA GLY A 45 -10.71 20.94 -6.96
C GLY A 45 -9.96 19.62 -6.84
N THR A 46 -10.45 18.56 -7.48
CA THR A 46 -9.88 17.19 -7.40
C THR A 46 -8.93 16.86 -8.55
N LEU A 47 -9.08 17.53 -9.69
CA LEU A 47 -8.11 17.46 -10.77
C LEU A 47 -7.03 18.54 -10.58
N PHE A 48 -5.79 18.16 -10.85
CA PHE A 48 -4.62 19.04 -10.84
C PHE A 48 -4.39 19.80 -9.51
N CYS A 49 -4.73 19.20 -8.37
CA CYS A 49 -4.47 19.76 -7.03
C CYS A 49 -3.01 20.16 -6.81
N LEU A 50 -2.07 19.58 -7.57
CA LEU A 50 -0.66 19.96 -7.54
C LEU A 50 -0.41 21.45 -7.82
N PHE A 51 -1.33 22.13 -8.51
CA PHE A 51 -1.25 23.57 -8.78
C PHE A 51 -1.94 24.43 -7.71
N ASP A 52 -2.46 23.83 -6.64
CA ASP A 52 -2.95 24.61 -5.50
C ASP A 52 -1.78 25.47 -4.98
N PRO A 53 -1.89 26.81 -5.01
CA PRO A 53 -0.84 27.70 -4.55
C PRO A 53 -0.44 27.44 -3.10
N THR A 54 -1.38 26.92 -2.28
CA THR A 54 -1.13 26.57 -0.88
C THR A 54 -0.25 25.33 -0.75
N LEU A 55 -0.41 24.34 -1.64
CA LEU A 55 0.43 23.14 -1.69
C LEU A 55 1.81 23.41 -2.30
N SER A 56 1.89 24.36 -3.22
CA SER A 56 3.16 24.83 -3.81
C SER A 56 3.91 25.84 -2.92
N ALA A 57 3.28 26.34 -1.84
CA ALA A 57 3.89 27.36 -0.98
C ALA A 57 5.14 26.88 -0.23
N HIS A 58 5.26 25.56 0.01
CA HIS A 58 6.33 24.99 0.85
C HIS A 58 7.44 24.34 0.02
N SER A 59 7.14 23.85 -1.19
CA SER A 59 8.12 23.27 -2.11
C SER A 59 7.51 23.12 -3.51
N PRO A 60 8.30 23.18 -4.60
CA PRO A 60 7.82 22.82 -5.93
C PRO A 60 7.28 21.39 -5.94
N VAL A 61 6.03 21.22 -6.39
CA VAL A 61 5.45 19.88 -6.52
C VAL A 61 6.15 19.15 -7.69
N PRO A 62 6.72 17.95 -7.46
CA PRO A 62 7.35 17.17 -8.52
C PRO A 62 6.37 16.90 -9.67
N ARG A 63 6.88 16.90 -10.90
CA ARG A 63 6.07 16.63 -12.11
C ARG A 63 5.70 15.15 -12.24
N ASP A 64 6.50 14.28 -11.63
CA ASP A 64 6.36 12.83 -11.69
C ASP A 64 5.90 12.26 -10.34
N SER A 65 5.32 11.06 -10.39
CA SER A 65 5.00 10.26 -9.21
C SER A 65 6.20 9.45 -8.73
N ASP A 66 7.40 9.66 -9.28
CA ASP A 66 8.60 8.85 -9.00
C ASP A 66 8.99 8.88 -7.53
N ARG A 67 8.82 10.02 -6.84
CA ARG A 67 9.06 10.10 -5.39
C ARG A 67 8.13 9.19 -4.59
N LEU A 68 6.92 8.95 -5.07
CA LEU A 68 5.94 8.06 -4.43
C LEU A 68 6.13 6.61 -4.89
N GLU A 69 6.14 6.37 -6.21
CA GLU A 69 6.17 5.04 -6.82
C GLU A 69 7.57 4.41 -6.79
N GLY A 70 8.60 5.17 -7.16
CA GLY A 70 9.99 4.74 -7.13
C GLY A 70 10.63 4.85 -5.74
N GLY A 71 10.09 5.71 -4.88
CA GLY A 71 10.50 5.86 -3.48
C GLY A 71 9.72 4.93 -2.55
N LEU A 72 8.73 5.48 -1.85
CA LEU A 72 7.99 4.81 -0.77
C LEU A 72 7.35 3.49 -1.21
N ASN A 73 6.61 3.47 -2.32
CA ASN A 73 5.89 2.26 -2.75
C ASN A 73 6.85 1.16 -3.20
N ALA A 74 7.98 1.50 -3.83
CA ALA A 74 8.99 0.51 -4.19
C ALA A 74 9.58 -0.17 -2.94
N ALA A 75 9.86 0.60 -1.88
CA ALA A 75 10.38 0.06 -0.63
C ALA A 75 9.35 -0.85 0.07
N LEU A 76 8.08 -0.46 0.10
CA LEU A 76 6.99 -1.29 0.64
C LEU A 76 6.80 -2.58 -0.16
N LYS A 77 6.78 -2.49 -1.49
CA LYS A 77 6.70 -3.66 -2.39
C LYS A 77 7.86 -4.63 -2.12
N ARG A 78 9.10 -4.14 -1.96
CA ARG A 78 10.26 -4.96 -1.60
C ARG A 78 10.09 -5.62 -0.23
N MET A 79 9.59 -4.91 0.76
CA MET A 79 9.39 -5.47 2.09
C MET A 79 8.38 -6.62 2.09
N LEU A 80 7.27 -6.48 1.36
CA LEU A 80 6.30 -7.56 1.19
C LEU A 80 6.92 -8.78 0.46
N VAL A 81 7.71 -8.55 -0.59
CA VAL A 81 8.38 -9.63 -1.32
C VAL A 81 9.41 -10.35 -0.45
N ASN A 82 10.24 -9.60 0.29
CA ASN A 82 11.30 -10.15 1.13
C ASN A 82 10.74 -10.92 2.34
N HIS A 83 9.55 -10.58 2.80
CA HIS A 83 8.92 -11.16 3.99
C HIS A 83 7.67 -12.00 3.69
N ARG A 84 7.50 -12.49 2.46
CA ARG A 84 6.36 -13.34 2.04
C ARG A 84 6.08 -14.57 2.91
N GLY A 85 7.05 -15.01 3.72
CA GLY A 85 6.91 -16.13 4.66
C GLY A 85 6.40 -15.75 6.05
N LEU A 86 6.20 -14.46 6.33
CA LEU A 86 5.63 -14.00 7.60
C LEU A 86 4.09 -13.97 7.55
N PRO A 87 3.41 -14.11 8.70
CA PRO A 87 1.98 -13.87 8.78
C PRO A 87 1.62 -12.46 8.30
N GLU A 88 0.43 -12.31 7.72
CA GLU A 88 -0.02 -11.04 7.15
C GLU A 88 0.06 -9.88 8.14
N ALA A 89 -0.33 -10.11 9.40
CA ALA A 89 -0.26 -9.12 10.46
C ALA A 89 1.17 -8.59 10.69
N HIS A 90 2.18 -9.46 10.55
CA HIS A 90 3.58 -9.08 10.73
C HIS A 90 4.13 -8.37 9.49
N MET A 91 3.78 -8.81 8.28
CA MET A 91 4.11 -8.09 7.05
C MET A 91 3.53 -6.66 7.05
N ARG A 92 2.28 -6.52 7.51
CA ARG A 92 1.62 -5.21 7.67
C ARG A 92 2.36 -4.35 8.69
N ARG A 93 2.69 -4.90 9.86
CA ARG A 93 3.44 -4.17 10.90
C ARG A 93 4.83 -3.75 10.44
N ALA A 94 5.51 -4.55 9.63
CA ALA A 94 6.77 -4.16 8.99
C ALA A 94 6.56 -2.94 8.06
N CYS A 95 5.52 -2.96 7.23
CA CYS A 95 5.12 -1.83 6.36
C CYS A 95 4.81 -0.57 7.16
N GLU A 96 4.01 -0.69 8.23
CA GLU A 96 3.70 0.40 9.15
C GLU A 96 4.96 0.98 9.77
N TRP A 97 5.89 0.13 10.23
CA TRP A 97 7.17 0.56 10.78
C TRP A 97 8.01 1.34 9.77
N HIS A 98 8.10 0.87 8.52
CA HIS A 98 8.82 1.57 7.47
C HIS A 98 8.21 2.94 7.16
N CYS A 99 6.88 3.03 7.06
CA CYS A 99 6.17 4.29 6.89
C CYS A 99 6.42 5.24 8.07
N TYR A 100 6.39 4.71 9.30
CA TYR A 100 6.65 5.49 10.51
C TYR A 100 8.05 6.09 10.51
N MET A 101 9.07 5.29 10.23
CA MET A 101 10.48 5.73 10.17
C MET A 101 10.75 6.77 9.10
N HIS A 102 9.93 6.84 8.04
CA HIS A 102 10.03 7.83 6.96
C HIS A 102 9.05 8.99 7.11
N SER A 103 8.38 9.11 8.25
CA SER A 103 7.55 10.27 8.57
C SER A 103 8.40 11.49 8.94
N ALA A 104 7.78 12.67 9.10
CA ALA A 104 8.51 13.91 9.37
C ALA A 104 9.26 13.92 10.72
N LYS A 105 8.79 13.17 11.73
CA LYS A 105 9.35 13.14 13.10
C LYS A 105 9.18 11.76 13.75
N PRO A 106 9.90 10.72 13.31
CA PRO A 106 9.86 9.42 13.97
C PRO A 106 10.52 9.50 15.36
N ASP A 107 9.87 8.90 16.36
CA ASP A 107 10.40 8.68 17.72
C ASP A 107 10.34 7.18 18.06
N PRO A 108 11.22 6.36 17.45
CA PRO A 108 11.25 4.93 17.69
C PRO A 108 11.53 4.59 19.16
N ALA A 109 12.27 5.45 19.87
CA ALA A 109 12.61 5.23 21.27
C ALA A 109 11.38 5.30 22.18
N HIS A 110 10.43 6.20 21.91
CA HIS A 110 9.19 6.27 22.65
C HIS A 110 8.33 5.01 22.47
N ILE A 111 8.18 4.53 21.23
CA ILE A 111 7.42 3.31 20.94
C ILE A 111 8.05 2.09 21.63
N LEU A 112 9.38 1.96 21.57
CA LEU A 112 10.09 0.88 22.23
C LEU A 112 9.94 0.93 23.76
N LYS A 113 10.02 2.13 24.37
CA LYS A 113 9.79 2.30 25.81
C LYS A 113 8.37 1.91 26.22
N GLN A 114 7.36 2.28 25.43
CA GLN A 114 5.96 1.89 25.68
C GLN A 114 5.77 0.38 25.55
N HIS A 115 6.38 -0.23 24.53
CA HIS A 115 6.36 -1.68 24.35
C HIS A 115 6.98 -2.40 25.57
N ASP A 116 8.16 -1.94 26.02
CA ASP A 116 8.84 -2.48 27.21
C ASP A 116 8.04 -2.30 28.50
N GLN A 117 7.25 -1.23 28.61
CA GLN A 117 6.36 -1.03 29.76
C GLN A 117 5.16 -1.99 29.69
N ASN A 118 4.54 -2.14 28.53
CA ASN A 118 3.39 -3.03 28.34
C ASN A 118 3.74 -4.51 28.55
N THR A 119 4.93 -4.95 28.13
CA THR A 119 5.42 -6.32 28.39
C THR A 119 5.68 -6.56 29.88
N LYS A 120 6.13 -5.52 30.62
CA LYS A 120 6.34 -5.58 32.07
C LYS A 120 5.04 -5.55 32.87
N THR A 121 3.98 -4.92 32.36
CA THR A 121 2.66 -4.90 33.01
C THR A 121 1.78 -6.10 32.64
N GLY A 122 2.02 -6.71 31.47
CA GLY A 122 1.29 -7.88 30.97
C GLY A 122 1.63 -9.20 31.66
N THR A 123 2.65 -9.25 32.51
CA THR A 123 2.99 -10.44 33.32
C THR A 123 2.09 -10.67 34.53
N ASN A 124 1.08 -9.81 34.77
CA ASN A 124 0.17 -9.93 35.92
C ASN A 124 -1.32 -10.11 35.56
N HIS A 125 -1.68 -10.34 34.30
CA HIS A 125 -3.06 -10.69 33.99
C HIS A 125 -3.19 -11.64 32.80
N ASP A 126 -3.89 -12.73 33.11
CA ASP A 126 -4.58 -13.68 32.23
C ASP A 126 -3.79 -14.91 31.77
N ASN A 127 -3.95 -15.97 32.57
CA ASN A 127 -3.86 -17.36 32.13
C ASN A 127 -5.00 -17.61 31.13
N ASN A 128 -4.75 -17.31 29.86
CA ASN A 128 -5.43 -17.92 28.74
C ASN A 128 -4.34 -18.37 27.78
N ASP A 129 -3.83 -19.58 28.04
CA ASP A 129 -2.89 -20.31 27.20
C ASP A 129 -3.54 -20.62 25.84
N GLU A 130 -3.45 -19.68 24.91
CA GLU A 130 -3.19 -20.05 23.52
C GLU A 130 -1.66 -20.06 23.39
N PRO A 131 -1.00 -21.24 23.30
CA PRO A 131 0.43 -21.28 23.19
C PRO A 131 0.81 -20.63 21.86
N MET A 132 1.34 -19.42 21.95
CA MET A 132 2.25 -18.85 20.97
C MET A 132 3.41 -19.83 20.83
N SER A 133 3.25 -20.86 20.00
CA SER A 133 4.40 -21.52 19.44
C SER A 133 5.11 -20.46 18.61
N GLN A 134 6.24 -19.99 19.12
CA GLN A 134 7.28 -19.47 18.25
C GLN A 134 7.39 -20.46 17.09
N PRO A 135 7.38 -20.02 15.82
CA PRO A 135 7.72 -20.93 14.74
C PRO A 135 9.10 -21.49 15.09
N THR A 136 9.15 -22.80 15.32
CA THR A 136 10.40 -23.53 15.50
C THR A 136 11.24 -23.26 14.25
N LEU A 137 12.25 -22.41 14.44
CA LEU A 137 13.18 -21.96 13.42
C LEU A 137 14.11 -23.12 13.09
N GLY A 138 13.61 -24.07 12.29
CA GLY A 138 14.38 -25.16 11.72
C GLY A 138 14.91 -26.17 12.75
N THR A 139 15.04 -27.39 12.28
CA THR A 139 16.17 -28.26 12.62
C THR A 139 17.48 -27.58 12.18
N GLY A 140 17.80 -26.43 12.76
CA GLY A 140 19.07 -25.75 12.60
C GLY A 140 20.10 -26.49 13.45
N ILE A 141 21.15 -26.97 12.79
CA ILE A 141 22.28 -27.67 13.39
C ILE A 141 22.68 -26.99 14.71
N ASP A 142 22.66 -27.76 15.79
CA ASP A 142 23.24 -27.34 17.05
C ASP A 142 24.76 -27.21 16.83
N TRP A 143 25.27 -25.99 16.90
CA TRP A 143 26.70 -25.72 16.74
C TRP A 143 27.56 -26.37 17.84
N ASN A 144 26.96 -26.90 18.92
CA ASN A 144 27.66 -27.73 19.90
C ASN A 144 27.97 -29.15 19.40
N GLU A 145 27.33 -29.63 18.32
CA GLU A 145 27.48 -31.01 17.83
C GLU A 145 28.83 -31.26 17.13
N PHE A 146 29.52 -30.21 16.69
CA PHE A 146 30.82 -30.29 16.01
C PHE A 146 32.06 -30.25 16.91
N HIS A 147 31.88 -29.99 18.21
CA HIS A 147 32.99 -29.93 19.16
C HIS A 147 32.80 -30.90 20.33
N THR A 148 32.61 -32.17 20.00
CA THR A 148 32.95 -33.23 20.95
C THR A 148 34.48 -33.30 21.04
N ALA A 149 35.01 -33.05 22.24
CA ALA A 149 36.42 -33.30 22.55
C ALA A 149 36.65 -34.81 22.62
N THR A 150 36.73 -35.47 21.46
CA THR A 150 37.04 -36.89 21.39
C THR A 150 38.52 -37.07 21.69
N ARG A 151 38.84 -37.78 22.77
CA ARG A 151 40.22 -38.17 23.11
C ARG A 151 40.75 -39.11 22.02
N TYR A 152 41.87 -38.74 21.40
CA TYR A 152 42.60 -39.60 20.46
C TYR A 152 43.09 -40.88 21.18
N PRO A 153 42.88 -42.08 20.63
CA PRO A 153 43.50 -43.29 21.14
C PRO A 153 44.88 -43.48 20.50
N ASP A 154 45.91 -43.04 21.22
CA ASP A 154 47.28 -43.60 21.17
C ASP A 154 47.48 -44.17 22.59
N THR A 155 47.97 -45.38 22.86
CA THR A 155 48.87 -46.28 22.13
C THR A 155 48.77 -47.66 22.81
N THR A 156 49.20 -48.68 22.08
CA THR A 156 49.39 -50.10 22.45
C THR A 156 50.25 -50.34 23.70
N ASP A 157 49.89 -51.37 24.48
CA ASP A 157 50.83 -52.24 25.21
C ASP A 157 51.35 -53.34 24.28
#